data_AF-A0A0N0TCF2-F1
#
_entry.id   AF-A0A0N0TCF2-F1
#
_cell.length_a   1.000
_cell.length_b   1.000
_cell.length_c   1.000
_cell.angle_alpha   90.00
_cell.angle_beta   90.00
_cell.angle_gamma   90.00
#
_symmetry.space_group_name_H-M   'P 1'
#
loop_
_entity.id
_entity.type
_entity.pdbx_description
1 polymer ?
#
loop_
_entity_poly.entity_id
_entity_poly.type
_entity_poly.pdbx_seq_one_letter_code
_entity_poly.pdbx_strand_id
1 'polypeptide(L)'
;ASQPGRGVKASVPRPPRPAPTPPQQKLPRRPALPAVPQPAYPAPALLRAATDVLAGLRRTDPRLLLSATDSEHLAPGVAAWLERDLTPTAVRHALTTGLPTEPLTRPAALLAHRLTAGLPPLPPYRAPEPPPAARQPLQTCDGCERAFRAPAPGHCRDCRAGRSPGGGLA
;
A
#
# COMPACT_ATOMS: atom_id res chain seq x y z
N ALA A 1 -53.83 36.43 -69.62
CA ALA A 1 -52.36 36.25 -69.49
C ALA A 1 -52.08 35.55 -68.16
N SER A 2 -51.42 34.41 -68.23
CA SER A 2 -51.20 33.44 -67.16
C SER A 2 -50.02 33.83 -66.29
N GLN A 3 -50.12 33.75 -64.95
CA GLN A 3 -49.00 33.49 -64.03
C GLN A 3 -49.49 32.85 -62.70
N PRO A 4 -48.96 31.69 -62.27
CA PRO A 4 -49.22 31.09 -60.96
C PRO A 4 -48.09 31.39 -59.96
N GLY A 5 -48.46 31.86 -58.76
CA GLY A 5 -47.55 32.07 -57.63
C GLY A 5 -47.16 30.74 -56.97
N ARG A 6 -45.88 30.39 -57.02
CA ARG A 6 -45.29 29.22 -56.35
C ARG A 6 -45.28 29.41 -54.83
N GLY A 7 -45.83 28.44 -54.11
CA GLY A 7 -45.75 28.36 -52.65
C GLY A 7 -44.32 28.17 -52.17
N VAL A 8 -43.90 29.03 -51.24
CA VAL A 8 -42.62 28.94 -50.54
C VAL A 8 -42.75 27.85 -49.47
N LYS A 9 -42.08 26.72 -49.63
CA LYS A 9 -41.95 25.73 -48.56
C LYS A 9 -40.89 26.19 -47.57
N ALA A 10 -41.29 26.40 -46.32
CA ALA A 10 -40.42 26.70 -45.20
C ALA A 10 -39.47 25.53 -44.94
N SER A 11 -38.16 25.76 -45.09
CA SER A 11 -37.12 24.82 -44.69
C SER A 11 -36.85 24.98 -43.19
N VAL A 12 -37.14 23.93 -42.42
CA VAL A 12 -36.77 23.81 -41.00
C VAL A 12 -35.24 23.61 -40.90
N PRO A 13 -34.50 24.35 -40.05
CA PRO A 13 -33.08 24.10 -39.85
C PRO A 13 -32.86 22.82 -39.01
N ARG A 14 -32.05 21.92 -39.56
CA ARG A 14 -31.62 20.66 -38.93
C ARG A 14 -30.59 20.93 -37.82
N PRO A 15 -30.63 20.23 -36.67
CA PRO A 15 -29.66 20.43 -35.60
C PRO A 15 -28.23 20.04 -36.03
N PRO A 16 -27.19 20.69 -35.51
CA PRO A 16 -25.81 20.37 -35.85
C PRO A 16 -25.44 18.97 -35.34
N ARG A 17 -24.76 18.20 -36.20
CA ARG A 17 -24.22 16.88 -35.83
C ARG A 17 -23.13 17.03 -34.77
N PRO A 18 -23.02 16.11 -33.80
CA PRO A 18 -21.90 16.10 -32.86
C PRO A 18 -20.58 15.94 -33.62
N ALA A 19 -19.60 16.80 -33.28
CA ALA A 19 -18.29 16.81 -33.89
C ALA A 19 -17.56 15.46 -33.62
N PRO A 20 -16.72 14.99 -34.56
CA PRO A 20 -15.90 13.81 -34.35
C PRO A 20 -14.94 14.05 -33.18
N THR A 21 -15.00 13.16 -32.20
CA THR A 21 -14.07 13.11 -31.07
C THR A 21 -12.64 12.97 -31.62
N PRO A 22 -11.65 13.76 -31.16
CA PRO A 22 -10.29 13.66 -31.66
C PRO A 22 -9.78 12.22 -31.43
N PRO A 23 -9.10 11.61 -32.41
CA PRO A 23 -8.57 10.27 -32.26
C PRO A 23 -7.59 10.28 -31.09
N GLN A 24 -7.88 9.48 -30.05
CA GLN A 24 -6.90 9.18 -29.02
C GLN A 24 -5.64 8.66 -29.71
N GLN A 25 -4.58 9.47 -29.67
CA GLN A 25 -3.28 9.09 -30.16
C GLN A 25 -2.85 7.85 -29.36
N LYS A 26 -2.97 6.68 -29.97
CA LYS A 26 -2.36 5.45 -29.47
C LYS A 26 -0.86 5.71 -29.47
N LEU A 27 -0.32 6.07 -28.30
CA LEU A 27 1.13 6.13 -28.09
C LEU A 27 1.76 4.84 -28.63
N PRO A 28 2.93 4.94 -29.29
CA PRO A 28 3.60 3.80 -29.91
C PRO A 28 3.77 2.68 -28.87
N ARG A 29 3.17 1.52 -29.17
CA ARG A 29 3.26 0.32 -28.34
C ARG A 29 4.70 -0.19 -28.40
N ARG A 30 5.54 0.34 -27.49
CA ARG A 30 6.79 -0.31 -27.10
C ARG A 30 6.50 -1.75 -26.66
N PRO A 31 7.48 -2.67 -26.70
CA PRO A 31 7.29 -4.05 -26.24
C PRO A 31 6.61 -3.99 -24.88
N ALA A 32 5.38 -4.52 -24.80
CA ALA A 32 4.55 -4.36 -23.62
C ALA A 32 5.30 -5.00 -22.46
N LEU A 33 5.77 -4.16 -21.52
CA LEU A 33 6.19 -4.66 -20.22
C LEU A 33 5.03 -5.50 -19.65
N PRO A 34 5.32 -6.57 -18.91
CA PRO A 34 4.28 -7.39 -18.32
C PRO A 34 3.29 -6.49 -17.58
N ALA A 35 2.00 -6.80 -17.72
CA ALA A 35 0.95 -6.07 -17.02
C ALA A 35 1.23 -6.19 -15.52
N VAL A 36 1.34 -5.05 -14.83
CA VAL A 36 1.48 -5.01 -13.38
C VAL A 36 0.09 -4.97 -12.74
N PRO A 37 -0.05 -5.54 -11.52
CA PRO A 37 -1.30 -5.40 -10.78
C PRO A 37 -1.60 -3.92 -10.53
N GLN A 38 -2.86 -3.52 -10.72
CA GLN A 38 -3.28 -2.17 -10.42
C GLN A 38 -3.84 -2.09 -9.00
N PRO A 39 -3.57 -0.99 -8.28
CA PRO A 39 -4.17 -0.72 -6.99
C PRO A 39 -5.67 -0.49 -7.15
N ALA A 40 -6.46 -0.90 -6.15
CA ALA A 40 -7.88 -0.61 -6.12
C ALA A 40 -8.15 0.88 -5.91
N TYR A 41 -7.26 1.58 -5.20
CA TYR A 41 -7.33 3.00 -4.95
C TYR A 41 -6.00 3.69 -5.27
N PRO A 42 -5.81 4.22 -6.50
CA PRO A 42 -4.59 4.91 -6.90
C PRO A 42 -4.49 6.28 -6.25
N ALA A 43 -4.21 6.33 -4.95
CA ALA A 43 -3.93 7.58 -4.25
C ALA A 43 -2.58 8.15 -4.70
N PRO A 44 -2.47 9.47 -4.96
CA PRO A 44 -1.20 10.08 -5.38
C PRO A 44 -0.10 9.92 -4.31
N ALA A 45 -0.46 9.92 -3.03
CA ALA A 45 0.48 9.64 -1.94
C ALA A 45 1.05 8.21 -1.98
N LEU A 46 0.20 7.23 -2.34
CA LEU A 46 0.58 5.82 -2.46
C LEU A 46 1.50 5.59 -3.66
N LEU A 47 1.17 6.21 -4.81
CA LEU A 47 2.03 6.18 -5.99
C LEU A 47 3.37 6.86 -5.74
N ARG A 48 3.40 7.94 -4.95
CA ARG A 48 4.65 8.59 -4.55
C ARG A 48 5.51 7.68 -3.66
N ALA A 49 4.91 7.04 -2.67
CA ALA A 49 5.60 6.04 -1.83
C ALA A 49 6.13 4.87 -2.66
N ALA A 50 5.37 4.41 -3.66
CA ALA A 50 5.81 3.38 -4.60
C ALA A 50 7.02 3.81 -5.43
N THR A 51 7.03 5.04 -5.95
CA THR A 51 8.19 5.60 -6.65
C THR A 51 9.40 5.74 -5.72
N ASP A 52 9.21 6.15 -4.47
CA ASP A 52 10.29 6.23 -3.48
C ASP A 52 10.88 4.86 -3.17
N VAL A 53 10.04 3.81 -3.14
CA VAL A 53 10.47 2.41 -3.03
C VAL A 53 11.38 2.02 -4.19
N LEU A 54 10.92 2.24 -5.43
CA LEU A 54 11.67 1.95 -6.66
C LEU A 54 13.00 2.73 -6.72
N ALA A 55 13.00 4.01 -6.35
CA ALA A 55 14.19 4.85 -6.35
C ALA A 55 15.28 4.33 -5.40
N GLY A 56 14.89 3.78 -4.24
CA GLY A 56 15.85 3.16 -3.33
C GLY A 56 16.26 1.73 -3.69
N LEU A 57 15.52 1.01 -4.54
CA LEU A 57 16.00 -0.29 -5.06
C LEU A 57 17.31 -0.13 -5.81
N ARG A 58 17.44 0.93 -6.63
CA ARG A 58 18.70 1.24 -7.34
C ARG A 58 19.87 1.52 -6.40
N ARG A 59 19.61 2.01 -5.19
CA ARG A 59 20.66 2.24 -4.16
C ARG A 59 21.09 0.93 -3.49
N THR A 60 20.16 0.00 -3.29
CA THR A 60 20.42 -1.29 -2.67
C THR A 60 21.08 -2.27 -3.64
N ASP A 61 20.65 -2.27 -4.90
CA ASP A 61 21.26 -3.09 -5.95
C ASP A 61 21.45 -2.26 -7.25
N PRO A 62 22.69 -1.86 -7.56
CA PRO A 62 22.97 -1.04 -8.75
C PRO A 62 22.75 -1.79 -10.07
N ARG A 63 22.56 -3.12 -10.05
CA ARG A 63 22.25 -3.93 -11.24
C ARG A 63 20.81 -3.71 -11.73
N LEU A 64 19.93 -3.18 -10.87
CA LEU A 64 18.55 -2.81 -11.20
C LEU A 64 18.48 -1.42 -11.81
N LEU A 65 19.03 -1.26 -13.01
CA LEU A 65 18.92 -0.02 -13.78
C LEU A 65 17.51 0.07 -14.39
N LEU A 66 16.66 0.90 -13.78
CA LEU A 66 15.30 1.19 -14.24
C LEU A 66 15.28 2.54 -14.95
N SER A 67 14.64 2.59 -16.13
CA SER A 67 14.32 3.86 -16.78
C SER A 67 13.20 4.58 -16.02
N ALA A 68 13.04 5.88 -16.26
CA ALA A 68 11.91 6.65 -15.73
C ALA A 68 10.57 6.01 -16.16
N THR A 69 10.47 5.61 -17.43
CA THR A 69 9.27 4.94 -17.97
C THR A 69 9.02 3.58 -17.29
N ASP A 70 10.06 2.83 -16.98
CA ASP A 70 9.91 1.55 -16.29
C ASP A 70 9.42 1.77 -14.85
N SER A 71 9.92 2.81 -14.19
CA SER A 71 9.52 3.17 -12.83
C SER A 71 8.06 3.60 -12.78
N GLU A 72 7.62 4.41 -13.75
CA GLU A 72 6.22 4.80 -13.92
C GLU A 72 5.31 3.59 -14.19
N HIS A 73 5.78 2.64 -15.02
CA HIS A 73 5.04 1.41 -15.30
C HIS A 73 4.96 0.48 -14.08
N LEU A 74 5.99 0.43 -13.24
CA LEU A 74 6.05 -0.43 -12.05
C LEU A 74 5.37 0.18 -10.82
N ALA A 75 5.21 1.50 -10.75
CA ALA A 75 4.65 2.20 -9.61
C ALA A 75 3.25 1.70 -9.18
N PRO A 76 2.29 1.45 -10.10
CA PRO A 76 1.01 0.84 -9.75
C PRO A 76 1.15 -0.55 -9.13
N GLY A 77 2.07 -1.37 -9.63
CA GLY A 77 2.33 -2.71 -9.09
C GLY A 77 2.83 -2.68 -7.67
N VAL A 78 3.75 -1.77 -7.37
CA VAL A 78 4.24 -1.55 -5.99
C VAL A 78 3.15 -0.96 -5.11
N ALA A 79 2.36 -0.02 -5.61
CA ALA A 79 1.21 0.54 -4.89
C ALA A 79 0.20 -0.57 -4.50
N ALA A 80 -0.08 -1.51 -5.39
CA ALA A 80 -0.96 -2.65 -5.10
C ALA A 80 -0.42 -3.58 -4.00
N TRP A 81 0.90 -3.64 -3.80
CA TRP A 81 1.51 -4.35 -2.67
C TRP A 81 1.39 -3.55 -1.38
N LEU A 82 1.60 -2.24 -1.44
CA LEU A 82 1.44 -1.35 -0.29
C LEU A 82 -0.02 -1.32 0.22
N GLU A 83 -1.01 -1.41 -0.67
CA GLU A 83 -2.44 -1.56 -0.29
C GLU A 83 -2.74 -2.86 0.47
N ARG A 84 -1.89 -3.88 0.32
CA ARG A 84 -2.04 -5.20 0.97
C ARG A 84 -1.26 -5.29 2.28
N ASP A 85 -1.03 -4.16 2.94
CA ASP A 85 -0.29 -4.03 4.20
C ASP A 85 1.20 -4.41 4.14
N LEU A 86 1.82 -4.44 2.95
CA LEU A 86 3.27 -4.60 2.88
C LEU A 86 3.97 -3.26 3.10
N THR A 87 4.92 -3.26 4.03
CA THR A 87 5.75 -2.07 4.26
C THR A 87 6.70 -1.82 3.08
N PRO A 88 7.11 -0.57 2.82
CA PRO A 88 8.11 -0.24 1.80
C PRO A 88 9.37 -1.12 1.86
N THR A 89 9.82 -1.43 3.08
CA THR A 89 10.99 -2.29 3.33
C THR A 89 10.72 -3.75 2.99
N ALA A 90 9.54 -4.27 3.33
CA ALA A 90 9.13 -5.62 2.98
C ALA A 90 9.00 -5.80 1.47
N VAL A 91 8.41 -4.83 0.75
CA VAL A 91 8.35 -4.85 -0.72
C VAL A 91 9.77 -4.85 -1.31
N ARG A 92 10.68 -4.02 -0.80
CA ARG A 92 12.09 -4.03 -1.25
C ARG A 92 12.72 -5.40 -1.08
N HIS A 93 12.64 -5.98 0.11
CA HIS A 93 13.17 -7.31 0.38
C HIS A 93 12.55 -8.37 -0.55
N ALA A 94 11.24 -8.33 -0.73
CA ALA A 94 10.55 -9.28 -1.60
C ALA A 94 10.95 -9.14 -3.08
N LEU A 95 11.38 -7.96 -3.53
CA LEU A 95 11.88 -7.72 -4.88
C LEU A 95 13.36 -8.05 -5.05
N THR A 96 14.17 -7.93 -3.99
CA THR A 96 15.63 -8.20 -4.01
C THR A 96 16.00 -9.63 -3.60
N THR A 97 15.14 -10.35 -2.90
CA THR A 97 15.42 -11.72 -2.43
C THR A 97 15.45 -12.69 -3.62
N GLY A 98 16.50 -13.50 -3.80
CA GLY A 98 16.54 -14.48 -4.89
C GLY A 98 16.66 -13.86 -6.29
N LEU A 99 17.33 -12.70 -6.39
CA LEU A 99 17.70 -12.16 -7.69
C LEU A 99 18.68 -13.12 -8.39
N PRO A 100 18.55 -13.30 -9.73
CA PRO A 100 19.49 -14.08 -10.52
C PRO A 100 20.93 -13.61 -10.28
N THR A 101 21.86 -14.56 -10.20
CA THR A 101 23.30 -14.25 -10.12
C THR A 101 23.85 -13.73 -11.46
N GLU A 102 23.23 -14.12 -12.57
CA GLU A 102 23.54 -13.63 -13.92
C GLU A 102 23.20 -12.14 -14.10
N PRO A 103 23.85 -11.43 -15.04
CA PRO A 103 23.54 -10.04 -15.34
C PRO A 103 22.11 -9.89 -15.87
N LEU A 104 21.36 -8.98 -15.26
CA LEU A 104 19.95 -8.75 -15.57
C LEU A 104 19.80 -8.05 -16.92
N THR A 105 19.40 -8.79 -17.96
CA THR A 105 19.14 -8.21 -19.29
C THR A 105 17.85 -7.37 -19.31
N ARG A 106 16.87 -7.68 -18.45
CA ARG A 106 15.59 -6.95 -18.35
C ARG A 106 15.12 -6.81 -16.89
N PRO A 107 15.69 -5.88 -16.11
CA PRO A 107 15.32 -5.69 -14.71
C PRO A 107 13.84 -5.31 -14.55
N ALA A 108 13.30 -4.43 -15.41
CA ALA A 108 11.91 -4.00 -15.34
C ALA A 108 10.90 -5.16 -15.55
N ALA A 109 11.18 -6.06 -16.48
CA ALA A 109 10.32 -7.21 -16.76
C ALA A 109 10.33 -8.23 -15.62
N LEU A 110 11.49 -8.45 -15.00
CA LEU A 110 11.63 -9.30 -13.82
C LEU A 110 10.83 -8.74 -12.64
N LEU A 111 10.96 -7.43 -12.35
CA LEU A 111 10.21 -6.79 -11.28
C LEU A 111 8.71 -6.85 -11.54
N ALA A 112 8.25 -6.59 -12.77
CA ALA A 112 6.84 -6.71 -13.13
C ALA A 112 6.32 -8.15 -12.92
N HIS A 113 7.10 -9.16 -13.31
CA HIS A 113 6.75 -10.55 -13.07
C HIS A 113 6.66 -10.87 -11.57
N ARG A 114 7.63 -10.44 -10.77
CA ARG A 114 7.61 -10.66 -9.31
C ARG A 114 6.45 -9.96 -8.62
N LEU A 115 6.16 -8.72 -9.01
CA LEU A 115 5.01 -7.97 -8.49
C LEU A 115 3.69 -8.69 -8.82
N THR A 116 3.63 -9.41 -9.93
CA THR A 116 2.43 -10.15 -10.35
C THR A 116 2.36 -11.53 -9.68
N ALA A 117 3.43 -12.32 -9.74
CA ALA A 117 3.47 -13.69 -9.23
C ALA A 117 3.56 -13.77 -7.70
N GLY A 118 4.24 -12.80 -7.07
CA GLY A 118 4.40 -12.73 -5.63
C GLY A 118 3.32 -11.91 -4.93
N LEU A 119 2.30 -11.43 -5.65
CA LEU A 119 1.25 -10.60 -5.08
C LEU A 119 0.51 -11.41 -4.00
N PRO A 120 0.60 -11.02 -2.71
CA PRO A 120 -0.10 -11.76 -1.67
C PRO A 120 -1.61 -11.59 -1.85
N PRO A 121 -2.42 -12.60 -1.49
CA PRO A 121 -3.86 -12.44 -1.39
C PRO A 121 -4.17 -11.32 -0.38
N LEU A 122 -5.29 -10.61 -0.58
CA LEU A 122 -5.74 -9.59 0.36
C LEU A 122 -5.82 -10.23 1.76
N PRO A 123 -5.13 -9.67 2.78
CA PRO A 123 -5.24 -10.22 4.12
C PRO A 123 -6.71 -10.19 4.54
N PRO A 124 -7.22 -11.25 5.19
CA PRO A 124 -8.57 -11.23 5.71
C PRO A 124 -8.69 -10.03 6.66
N TYR A 125 -9.79 -9.29 6.55
CA TYR A 125 -10.08 -8.19 7.45
C TYR A 125 -10.01 -8.69 8.89
N ARG A 126 -8.97 -8.27 9.62
CA ARG A 126 -8.91 -8.42 11.08
C ARG A 126 -9.41 -7.10 11.65
N ALA A 127 -10.49 -7.17 12.43
CA ALA A 127 -10.86 -6.07 13.29
C ALA A 127 -9.64 -5.67 14.14
N PRO A 128 -9.40 -4.37 14.39
CA PRO A 128 -8.30 -3.92 15.22
C PRO A 128 -8.29 -4.69 16.53
N GLU A 129 -7.18 -5.41 16.80
CA GLU A 129 -7.03 -6.11 18.07
C GLU A 129 -7.07 -5.05 19.19
N PRO A 130 -7.85 -5.26 20.26
CA PRO A 130 -7.88 -4.30 21.36
C PRO A 130 -6.45 -4.05 21.85
N PRO A 131 -6.09 -2.79 22.16
CA PRO A 131 -4.74 -2.47 22.59
C PRO A 131 -4.34 -3.39 23.75
N PRO A 132 -3.08 -3.88 23.78
CA PRO A 132 -2.63 -4.78 24.82
C PRO A 132 -2.95 -4.14 26.18
N ALA A 133 -3.59 -4.91 27.06
CA ALA A 133 -4.06 -4.42 28.36
C ALA A 133 -2.96 -3.57 29.01
N ALA A 134 -3.28 -2.30 29.28
CA ALA A 134 -2.31 -1.33 29.76
C ALA A 134 -1.58 -1.94 30.97
N ARG A 135 -0.24 -1.97 30.93
CA ARG A 135 0.55 -2.55 32.02
C ARG A 135 0.18 -1.85 33.31
N GLN A 136 -0.32 -2.60 34.28
CA GLN A 136 -0.73 -2.04 35.58
C GLN A 136 0.45 -1.29 36.23
N PRO A 137 0.20 -0.12 36.84
CA PRO A 137 1.24 0.66 37.48
C PRO A 137 1.89 -0.13 38.63
N LEU A 138 3.14 0.22 38.92
CA LEU A 138 3.87 -0.34 40.06
C LEU A 138 3.45 0.43 41.31
N GLN A 139 2.98 -0.29 42.33
CA GLN A 139 2.54 0.22 43.63
C GLN A 139 3.45 -0.34 44.72
N THR A 140 3.59 0.40 45.83
CA THR A 140 4.33 -0.05 47.02
C THR A 140 3.36 -0.63 48.05
N CYS A 141 3.69 -1.77 48.64
CA CYS A 141 2.86 -2.41 49.66
C CYS A 141 2.92 -1.68 51.01
N ASP A 142 1.78 -1.31 51.58
CA ASP A 142 1.70 -0.64 52.90
C ASP A 142 2.10 -1.53 54.09
N GLY A 143 2.27 -2.85 53.88
CA GLY A 143 2.61 -3.80 54.95
C GLY A 143 4.04 -4.35 54.93
N CYS A 144 4.70 -4.32 53.78
CA CYS A 144 6.06 -4.88 53.63
C CYS A 144 6.94 -4.12 52.64
N GLU A 145 6.51 -2.93 52.20
CA GLU A 145 7.21 -2.03 51.28
C GLU A 145 7.62 -2.65 49.93
N ARG A 146 7.13 -3.85 49.60
CA ARG A 146 7.45 -4.52 48.34
C ARG A 146 6.69 -3.88 47.18
N ALA A 147 7.41 -3.58 46.11
CA ALA A 147 6.82 -3.13 44.85
C ALA A 147 6.04 -4.26 44.15
N PHE A 148 4.80 -3.99 43.71
CA PHE A 148 3.94 -4.94 43.01
C PHE A 148 3.08 -4.23 41.96
N ARG A 149 2.58 -4.95 40.95
CA ARG A 149 1.71 -4.37 39.92
C ARG A 149 0.25 -4.49 40.33
N ALA A 150 -0.46 -3.37 40.39
CA ALA A 150 -1.89 -3.33 40.70
C ALA A 150 -2.55 -2.04 40.20
N PRO A 151 -3.87 -2.05 39.92
CA PRO A 151 -4.60 -0.87 39.47
C PRO A 151 -4.79 0.19 40.57
N ALA A 152 -4.73 -0.19 41.85
CA ALA A 152 -4.93 0.67 43.01
C ALA A 152 -3.86 0.38 44.08
N PRO A 153 -3.54 1.37 44.95
CA PRO A 153 -2.64 1.17 46.08
C PRO A 153 -3.21 0.15 47.07
N GLY A 154 -2.32 -0.55 47.80
CA GLY A 154 -2.72 -1.46 48.86
C GLY A 154 -1.71 -2.57 49.13
N HIS A 155 -2.18 -3.67 49.70
CA HIS A 155 -1.34 -4.77 50.11
C HIS A 155 -0.98 -5.73 48.97
N CYS A 156 0.27 -6.20 48.95
CA CYS A 156 0.73 -7.23 48.03
C CYS A 156 -0.03 -8.56 48.27
N ARG A 157 0.09 -9.51 47.33
CA ARG A 157 -0.56 -10.83 47.44
C ARG A 157 -0.24 -11.54 48.76
N ASP A 158 0.99 -11.41 49.26
CA ASP A 158 1.44 -12.12 50.46
C ASP A 158 0.82 -11.51 51.74
N CYS A 159 0.83 -10.18 51.87
CA CYS A 159 0.16 -9.48 52.96
C CYS A 159 -1.36 -9.70 52.95
N ARG A 160 -2.01 -9.72 51.78
CA ARG A 160 -3.44 -10.07 51.67
C ARG A 160 -3.73 -11.52 52.08
N ALA A 161 -2.78 -12.43 51.86
CA ALA A 161 -2.89 -13.83 52.27
C ALA A 161 -2.46 -14.07 53.72
N GLY A 162 -2.22 -13.01 54.51
CA GLY A 162 -1.76 -13.11 55.90
C GLY A 162 -0.34 -13.67 56.05
N ARG A 163 0.43 -13.75 54.96
CA ARG A 163 1.83 -14.17 54.98
C ARG A 163 2.68 -12.93 55.21
N SER A 164 2.93 -12.60 56.46
CA SER A 164 3.95 -11.62 56.81
C SER A 164 5.32 -12.16 56.39
N PRO A 165 6.09 -11.44 55.56
CA PRO A 165 7.46 -11.85 55.23
C PRO A 165 8.45 -11.70 56.41
N GLY A 166 7.97 -11.31 57.60
CA GLY A 166 8.76 -11.12 58.82
C GLY A 166 8.70 -12.29 59.82
N GLY A 167 8.58 -13.54 59.35
CA GLY A 167 8.61 -14.73 60.20
C GLY A 167 9.94 -15.48 60.11
N GLY A 168 11.02 -14.90 60.61
CA GLY A 168 12.33 -15.54 60.71
C GLY A 168 13.11 -15.00 61.90
N LEU A 169 13.05 -15.72 63.01
CA LEU A 169 13.79 -15.48 64.26
C LEU A 169 15.31 -15.60 64.07
N ALA A 170 16.05 -14.59 64.52
CA ALA A 170 17.21 -14.69 65.41
C ALA A 170 17.63 -13.28 65.83
#